data_AF-A0A6F9E1M3-F1
#
_entry.id   AF-A0A6F9E1M3-F1
#
_cell.length_a   1.000
_cell.length_b   1.000
_cell.length_c   1.000
_cell.angle_alpha   90.00
_cell.angle_beta   90.00
_cell.angle_gamma   90.00
#
_symmetry.space_group_name_H-M   'P 1'
#
loop_
_entity.id
_entity.type
_entity.pdbx_description
1 polymer ?
#
loop_
_entity_poly.entity_id
_entity_poly.type
_entity_poly.pdbx_seq_one_letter_code
_entity_poly.pdbx_strand_id
1 'polypeptide(L)'
;MAMEDLVRTAPMNPSDMLAELQDIRAVIKYLVGLNREKLMTYPAAMKYHYDFYGGLLYHIISMLRLAVFVVGKYPLLRYDLLAAGITLHDIAKMEELDAENGIVADYTVEGKLLGHIVQGILMVENAARELGIEGEAVTLLQHLIATHHEKKKFGSPVEPQLPEAVALCYIDLLDSRMGAIQKTVDELRPGERFTEPVKELGNRRVYVPQQEYKRRLLSSRTTSFTDQS
;
A
#
# COMPACT_ATOMS: atom_id res chain seq x y z
N MET A 1 -18.16 42.80 -12.74
CA MET A 1 -18.66 41.83 -11.75
C MET A 1 -18.22 40.47 -12.23
N ALA A 2 -17.30 39.84 -11.51
CA ALA A 2 -16.77 38.53 -11.92
C ALA A 2 -17.88 37.49 -11.76
N MET A 3 -17.85 36.42 -12.56
CA MET A 3 -18.86 35.35 -12.47
C MET A 3 -18.87 34.71 -11.08
N GLU A 4 -17.72 34.73 -10.40
CA GLU A 4 -17.47 34.29 -9.03
C GLU A 4 -18.25 35.10 -7.98
N ASP A 5 -18.63 36.35 -8.28
CA ASP A 5 -19.43 37.20 -7.38
C ASP A 5 -20.94 36.88 -7.45
N LEU A 6 -21.37 36.07 -8.41
CA LEU A 6 -22.78 35.82 -8.75
C LEU A 6 -23.27 34.41 -8.40
N VAL A 7 -22.35 33.50 -8.04
CA VAL A 7 -22.67 32.11 -7.69
C VAL A 7 -21.86 31.64 -6.50
N ARG A 8 -22.32 30.58 -5.84
CA ARG A 8 -21.61 29.96 -4.72
C ARG A 8 -20.32 29.33 -5.26
N THR A 9 -19.17 29.85 -4.83
CA THR A 9 -17.84 29.37 -5.24
C THR A 9 -17.26 28.36 -4.25
N ALA A 10 -16.33 27.55 -4.71
CA ALA A 10 -15.52 26.70 -3.84
C ALA A 10 -14.63 27.59 -2.92
N PRO A 11 -14.23 27.10 -1.73
CA PRO A 11 -13.34 27.85 -0.83
C PRO A 11 -11.90 28.01 -1.38
N MET A 12 -11.57 27.37 -2.51
CA MET A 12 -10.30 27.46 -3.23
C MET A 12 -10.55 27.81 -4.71
N ASN A 13 -9.57 28.48 -5.34
CA ASN A 13 -9.65 28.79 -6.76
C ASN A 13 -9.56 27.49 -7.61
N PRO A 14 -10.36 27.33 -8.68
CA PRO A 14 -10.30 26.15 -9.55
C PRO A 14 -8.92 25.86 -10.16
N SER A 15 -8.13 26.90 -10.48
CA SER A 15 -6.77 26.74 -11.00
C SER A 15 -5.84 26.13 -9.96
N ASP A 16 -5.96 26.55 -8.70
CA ASP A 16 -5.14 26.03 -7.59
C ASP A 16 -5.52 24.57 -7.29
N MET A 17 -6.83 24.26 -7.27
CA MET A 17 -7.30 22.88 -7.11
C MET A 17 -6.81 21.97 -8.24
N LEU A 18 -6.77 22.47 -9.48
CA LEU A 18 -6.25 21.72 -10.62
C LEU A 18 -4.73 21.52 -10.53
N ALA A 19 -3.99 22.55 -10.11
CA ALA A 19 -2.54 22.48 -9.92
C ALA A 19 -2.17 21.44 -8.85
N GLU A 20 -2.84 21.45 -7.69
CA GLU A 20 -2.62 20.47 -6.61
C GLU A 20 -2.79 19.01 -7.11
N LEU A 21 -3.82 18.76 -7.94
CA LEU A 21 -4.05 17.45 -8.55
C LEU A 21 -2.96 17.07 -9.58
N GLN A 22 -2.41 18.04 -10.31
CA GLN A 22 -1.34 17.80 -11.28
C GLN A 22 -0.03 17.48 -10.58
N ASP A 23 0.29 18.18 -9.50
CA ASP A 23 1.51 18.02 -8.71
C ASP A 23 1.59 16.62 -8.07
N ILE A 24 0.52 16.19 -7.41
CA ILE A 24 0.44 14.85 -6.82
C ILE A 24 0.68 13.77 -7.88
N ARG A 25 0.02 13.88 -9.04
CA ARG A 25 0.16 12.91 -10.13
C ARG A 25 1.55 12.92 -10.75
N ALA A 26 2.20 14.09 -10.83
CA ALA A 26 3.55 14.23 -11.35
C ALA A 26 4.58 13.52 -10.46
N VAL A 27 4.51 13.74 -9.14
CA VAL A 27 5.39 13.08 -8.15
C VAL A 27 5.24 11.56 -8.21
N ILE A 28 4.00 11.05 -8.24
CA ILE A 28 3.74 9.60 -8.35
C ILE A 28 4.36 9.03 -9.62
N LYS A 29 4.08 9.64 -10.78
CA LYS A 29 4.60 9.16 -12.07
C LYS A 29 6.12 9.16 -12.10
N TYR A 30 6.74 10.21 -11.58
CA TYR A 30 8.19 10.32 -11.49
C TYR A 30 8.78 9.19 -10.64
N LEU A 31 8.28 9.02 -9.42
CA LEU A 31 8.80 8.00 -8.50
C LEU A 31 8.55 6.56 -8.99
N VAL A 32 7.35 6.27 -9.51
CA VAL A 32 7.06 4.95 -10.09
C VAL A 32 7.92 4.69 -11.33
N GLY A 33 8.14 5.71 -12.17
CA GLY A 33 9.00 5.61 -13.34
C GLY A 33 10.45 5.32 -12.97
N LEU A 34 11.00 6.09 -12.01
CA LEU A 34 12.36 5.93 -11.52
C LEU A 34 12.60 4.55 -10.91
N ASN A 35 11.60 3.98 -10.25
CA ASN A 35 11.70 2.71 -9.54
C ASN A 35 11.09 1.52 -10.30
N ARG A 36 10.78 1.68 -11.59
CA ARG A 36 9.98 0.71 -12.36
C ARG A 36 10.54 -0.71 -12.31
N GLU A 37 11.84 -0.87 -12.53
CA GLU A 37 12.47 -2.20 -12.59
C GLU A 37 12.44 -2.90 -11.23
N LYS A 38 12.78 -2.19 -10.16
CA LYS A 38 12.70 -2.71 -8.79
C LYS A 38 11.25 -3.07 -8.42
N LEU A 39 10.27 -2.19 -8.70
CA LEU A 39 8.86 -2.43 -8.41
C LEU A 39 8.30 -3.72 -9.04
N MET A 40 8.79 -4.11 -10.22
CA MET A 40 8.33 -5.32 -10.89
C MET A 40 8.73 -6.61 -10.18
N THR A 41 9.75 -6.56 -9.32
CA THR A 41 10.41 -7.74 -8.75
C THR A 41 10.39 -7.76 -7.22
N TYR A 42 10.38 -6.58 -6.57
CA TYR A 42 10.56 -6.46 -5.13
C TYR A 42 9.40 -7.07 -4.31
N PRO A 43 9.70 -7.75 -3.20
CA PRO A 43 8.70 -8.23 -2.26
C PRO A 43 8.17 -7.08 -1.40
N ALA A 44 6.96 -7.22 -0.85
CA ALA A 44 6.40 -6.21 0.06
C ALA A 44 6.98 -6.32 1.48
N ALA A 45 7.56 -7.45 1.85
CA ALA A 45 8.14 -7.66 3.17
C ALA A 45 9.26 -8.70 3.10
N MET A 46 10.18 -8.65 4.07
CA MET A 46 11.20 -9.69 4.23
C MET A 46 10.57 -11.07 4.53
N LYS A 47 9.47 -11.07 5.29
CA LYS A 47 8.71 -12.27 5.66
C LYS A 47 7.23 -11.93 5.70
N TYR A 48 6.43 -12.98 5.52
CA TYR A 48 4.99 -13.05 5.76
C TYR A 48 4.10 -12.61 4.59
N HIS A 49 3.50 -11.41 4.62
CA HIS A 49 2.59 -10.97 3.57
C HIS A 49 3.35 -10.47 2.34
N TYR A 50 2.99 -11.04 1.19
CA TYR A 50 3.56 -10.68 -0.12
C TYR A 50 5.10 -10.67 -0.17
N ASP A 51 5.74 -11.60 0.54
CA ASP A 51 7.19 -11.81 0.61
C ASP A 51 7.73 -12.59 -0.62
N PHE A 52 7.17 -12.32 -1.80
CA PHE A 52 7.46 -13.02 -3.05
C PHE A 52 7.74 -12.03 -4.19
N TYR A 53 8.22 -12.55 -5.32
CA TYR A 53 8.53 -11.78 -6.54
C TYR A 53 7.34 -10.90 -6.97
N GLY A 54 7.56 -9.58 -7.06
CA GLY A 54 6.53 -8.60 -7.43
C GLY A 54 5.48 -8.35 -6.34
N GLY A 55 5.74 -8.82 -5.11
CA GLY A 55 4.83 -8.73 -3.99
C GLY A 55 4.49 -7.29 -3.58
N LEU A 56 5.44 -6.36 -3.67
CA LEU A 56 5.20 -4.94 -3.36
C LEU A 56 4.16 -4.33 -4.30
N LEU A 57 4.32 -4.56 -5.60
CA LEU A 57 3.36 -4.07 -6.59
C LEU A 57 1.99 -4.76 -6.44
N TYR A 58 1.98 -6.07 -6.14
CA TYR A 58 0.73 -6.78 -5.86
C TYR A 58 -0.03 -6.19 -4.66
N HIS A 59 0.69 -5.90 -3.57
CA HIS A 59 0.16 -5.27 -2.38
C HIS A 59 -0.46 -3.90 -2.68
N ILE A 60 0.28 -3.03 -3.39
CA ILE A 60 -0.23 -1.72 -3.84
C ILE A 60 -1.54 -1.86 -4.63
N ILE A 61 -1.58 -2.78 -5.61
CA ILE A 61 -2.78 -2.99 -6.44
C ILE A 61 -3.95 -3.56 -5.60
N SER A 62 -3.68 -4.46 -4.65
CA SER A 62 -4.69 -5.01 -3.75
C SER A 62 -5.32 -3.92 -2.89
N MET A 63 -4.49 -3.06 -2.28
CA MET A 63 -4.95 -1.91 -1.51
C MET A 63 -5.73 -0.90 -2.35
N LEU A 64 -5.30 -0.60 -3.57
CA LEU A 64 -6.04 0.28 -4.48
C LEU A 64 -7.43 -0.28 -4.81
N ARG A 65 -7.55 -1.60 -4.99
CA ARG A 65 -8.86 -2.26 -5.19
C ARG A 65 -9.75 -2.11 -3.95
N LEU A 66 -9.19 -2.28 -2.75
CA LEU A 66 -9.93 -2.04 -1.49
C LEU A 66 -10.36 -0.57 -1.36
N ALA A 67 -9.49 0.36 -1.72
CA ALA A 67 -9.75 1.80 -1.65
C ALA A 67 -10.97 2.23 -2.48
N VAL A 68 -11.20 1.61 -3.65
CA VAL A 68 -12.40 1.88 -4.47
C VAL A 68 -13.68 1.63 -3.67
N PHE A 69 -13.76 0.53 -2.91
CA PHE A 69 -14.93 0.24 -2.06
C PHE A 69 -15.04 1.21 -0.88
N VAL A 70 -13.91 1.54 -0.25
CA VAL A 70 -13.88 2.43 0.92
C VAL A 70 -14.32 3.85 0.54
N VAL A 71 -13.81 4.40 -0.57
CA VAL A 71 -14.23 5.72 -1.06
C VAL A 71 -15.70 5.73 -1.47
N GLY A 72 -16.20 4.65 -2.09
CA GLY A 72 -17.61 4.52 -2.41
C GLY A 72 -18.52 4.58 -1.18
N LYS A 73 -18.01 4.22 0.01
CA LYS A 73 -18.74 4.29 1.27
C LYS A 73 -18.59 5.63 1.99
N TYR A 74 -17.46 6.31 1.86
CA TYR A 74 -17.13 7.54 2.58
C TYR A 74 -16.87 8.71 1.61
N PRO A 75 -17.89 9.53 1.30
CA PRO A 75 -17.79 10.61 0.31
C PRO A 75 -16.78 11.71 0.65
N LEU A 76 -16.34 11.79 1.90
CA LEU A 76 -15.33 12.74 2.36
C LEU A 76 -13.91 12.38 1.93
N LEU A 77 -13.67 11.16 1.44
CA LEU A 77 -12.34 10.71 1.00
C LEU A 77 -12.06 11.15 -0.43
N ARG A 78 -10.91 11.80 -0.63
CA ARG A 78 -10.37 12.09 -1.96
C ARG A 78 -9.65 10.85 -2.51
N TYR A 79 -10.25 10.20 -3.50
CA TYR A 79 -9.67 9.00 -4.12
C TYR A 79 -8.25 9.25 -4.63
N ASP A 80 -8.02 10.38 -5.30
CA ASP A 80 -6.71 10.68 -5.89
C ASP A 80 -5.60 10.78 -4.83
N LEU A 81 -5.89 11.40 -3.68
CA LEU A 81 -4.93 11.51 -2.58
C LEU A 81 -4.73 10.18 -1.85
N LEU A 82 -5.82 9.43 -1.61
CA LEU A 82 -5.71 8.10 -1.00
C LEU A 82 -4.92 7.15 -1.89
N ALA A 83 -5.19 7.14 -3.20
CA ALA A 83 -4.47 6.33 -4.18
C ALA A 83 -2.98 6.74 -4.25
N ALA A 84 -2.68 8.03 -4.12
CA ALA A 84 -1.30 8.51 -4.03
C ALA A 84 -0.58 7.95 -2.79
N GLY A 85 -1.22 8.04 -1.62
CA GLY A 85 -0.71 7.48 -0.38
C GLY A 85 -0.47 5.97 -0.50
N ILE A 86 -1.45 5.22 -1.01
CA ILE A 86 -1.32 3.77 -1.23
C ILE A 86 -0.18 3.46 -2.20
N THR A 87 0.00 4.23 -3.26
CA THR A 87 1.06 3.96 -4.24
C THR A 87 2.46 4.20 -3.67
N LEU A 88 2.59 5.16 -2.75
CA LEU A 88 3.90 5.63 -2.28
C LEU A 88 4.29 5.17 -0.87
N HIS A 89 3.35 4.69 -0.04
CA HIS A 89 3.59 4.43 1.39
C HIS A 89 4.82 3.55 1.66
N ASP A 90 4.98 2.50 0.85
CA ASP A 90 6.05 1.50 0.97
C ASP A 90 7.10 1.57 -0.17
N ILE A 91 7.09 2.64 -0.97
CA ILE A 91 7.99 2.73 -2.14
C ILE A 91 9.48 2.63 -1.74
N ALA A 92 9.83 3.11 -0.56
CA ALA A 92 11.19 3.06 -0.04
C ALA A 92 11.61 1.67 0.48
N LYS A 93 10.73 0.65 0.47
CA LYS A 93 11.15 -0.74 0.72
C LYS A 93 12.20 -1.21 -0.29
N MET A 94 12.24 -0.59 -1.46
CA MET A 94 13.23 -0.82 -2.51
C MET A 94 14.65 -0.32 -2.16
N GLU A 95 14.77 0.54 -1.16
CA GLU A 95 16.06 1.01 -0.61
C GLU A 95 16.31 0.44 0.80
N GLU A 96 15.25 0.11 1.54
CA GLU A 96 15.34 -0.52 2.87
C GLU A 96 15.80 -1.99 2.79
N LEU A 97 15.34 -2.75 1.80
CA LEU A 97 15.59 -4.18 1.68
C LEU A 97 16.70 -4.45 0.67
N ASP A 98 17.69 -5.24 1.08
CA ASP A 98 18.69 -5.83 0.20
C ASP A 98 18.08 -7.09 -0.43
N ALA A 99 17.55 -6.92 -1.65
CA ALA A 99 16.81 -7.95 -2.35
C ALA A 99 17.27 -8.11 -3.79
N GLU A 100 17.44 -9.37 -4.21
CA GLU A 100 17.75 -9.73 -5.59
C GLU A 100 16.72 -10.75 -6.10
N ASN A 101 16.13 -10.49 -7.27
CA ASN A 101 15.10 -11.34 -7.88
C ASN A 101 13.92 -11.69 -6.95
N GLY A 102 13.52 -10.74 -6.08
CA GLY A 102 12.40 -10.92 -5.15
C GLY A 102 12.77 -11.66 -3.86
N ILE A 103 14.03 -12.06 -3.67
CA ILE A 103 14.51 -12.72 -2.46
C ILE A 103 15.28 -11.70 -1.63
N VAL A 104 14.80 -11.46 -0.40
CA VAL A 104 15.46 -10.55 0.54
C VAL A 104 16.58 -11.29 1.28
N ALA A 105 17.81 -10.81 1.16
CA ALA A 105 18.95 -11.31 1.91
C ALA A 105 18.98 -10.72 3.33
N ASP A 106 18.86 -9.39 3.44
CA ASP A 106 18.84 -8.64 4.70
C ASP A 106 18.22 -7.25 4.47
N TYR A 107 18.23 -6.40 5.49
CA TYR A 107 18.03 -4.97 5.38
C TYR A 107 19.35 -4.26 5.06
N THR A 108 19.29 -3.20 4.25
CA THR A 108 20.43 -2.30 4.03
C THR A 108 20.81 -1.56 5.32
N VAL A 109 21.99 -0.91 5.34
CA VAL A 109 22.41 -0.14 6.53
C VAL A 109 21.43 1.00 6.79
N GLU A 110 21.06 1.72 5.73
CA GLU A 110 20.07 2.79 5.72
C GLU A 110 18.70 2.25 6.12
N GLY A 111 18.30 1.08 5.62
CA GLY A 111 17.08 0.39 6.01
C GLY A 111 17.02 0.09 7.51
N LYS A 112 18.09 -0.42 8.10
CA LYS A 112 18.16 -0.70 9.54
C LYS A 112 18.14 0.56 10.41
N LEU A 113 18.75 1.65 9.96
CA LEU A 113 18.93 2.86 10.75
C LEU A 113 17.79 3.88 10.57
N LEU A 114 17.22 3.97 9.38
CA LEU A 114 16.22 4.97 9.00
C LEU A 114 14.83 4.37 8.73
N GLY A 115 14.79 3.13 8.24
CA GLY A 115 13.57 2.47 7.78
C GLY A 115 13.00 3.07 6.51
N HIS A 116 11.99 2.42 5.92
CA HIS A 116 11.36 2.90 4.69
C HIS A 116 10.56 4.19 4.87
N ILE A 117 9.97 4.46 6.04
CA ILE A 117 9.16 5.67 6.26
C ILE A 117 9.99 6.95 6.04
N VAL A 118 11.15 7.05 6.70
CA VAL A 118 12.02 8.24 6.58
C VAL A 118 12.56 8.35 5.16
N GLN A 119 13.01 7.23 4.59
CA GLN A 119 13.51 7.19 3.22
C GLN A 119 12.43 7.59 2.20
N GLY A 120 11.18 7.16 2.39
CA GLY A 120 10.05 7.50 1.52
C GLY A 120 9.70 8.98 1.55
N ILE A 121 9.74 9.60 2.74
CA ILE A 121 9.59 11.06 2.88
C ILE A 121 10.68 11.80 2.08
N LEU A 122 11.93 11.34 2.19
CA LEU A 122 13.06 11.92 1.43
C LEU A 122 12.93 11.69 -0.08
N MET A 123 12.42 10.54 -0.51
CA MET A 123 12.15 10.28 -1.94
C MET A 123 11.11 11.25 -2.50
N VAL A 124 10.02 11.50 -1.77
CA VAL A 124 9.01 12.49 -2.15
C VAL A 124 9.59 13.91 -2.19
N GLU A 125 10.35 14.29 -1.17
CA GLU A 125 11.01 15.61 -1.12
C GLU A 125 11.96 15.82 -2.31
N ASN A 126 12.80 14.84 -2.62
CA ASN A 126 13.75 14.93 -3.72
C ASN A 126 13.04 14.94 -5.09
N ALA A 127 11.98 14.13 -5.26
CA ALA A 127 11.18 14.14 -6.48
C ALA A 127 10.47 15.48 -6.68
N ALA A 128 9.90 16.05 -5.62
CA ALA A 128 9.26 17.36 -5.67
C ALA A 128 10.27 18.44 -6.08
N ARG A 129 11.47 18.45 -5.49
CA ARG A 129 12.55 19.37 -5.84
C ARG A 129 12.98 19.26 -7.30
N GLU A 130 13.18 18.04 -7.80
CA GLU A 130 13.57 17.81 -9.20
C GLU A 130 12.49 18.29 -10.19
N LEU A 131 11.22 18.17 -9.81
CA LEU A 131 10.09 18.60 -10.62
C LEU A 131 9.75 20.10 -10.46
N GLY A 132 10.41 20.81 -9.54
CA GLY A 132 10.07 22.19 -9.18
C GLY A 132 8.68 22.33 -8.54
N ILE A 133 8.23 21.29 -7.84
CA ILE A 133 6.94 21.23 -7.14
C ILE A 133 7.17 21.58 -5.67
N GLU A 134 6.35 22.49 -5.14
CA GLU A 134 6.41 22.94 -3.76
C GLU A 134 5.00 23.03 -3.16
N GLY A 135 4.92 23.24 -1.84
CA GLY A 135 3.66 23.52 -1.16
C GLY A 135 2.93 22.29 -0.61
N GLU A 136 1.63 22.45 -0.38
CA GLU A 136 0.82 21.51 0.41
C GLU A 136 0.78 20.10 -0.17
N ALA A 137 0.76 19.96 -1.50
CA ALA A 137 0.76 18.65 -2.16
C ALA A 137 1.92 17.74 -1.68
N VAL A 138 3.13 18.30 -1.57
CA VAL A 138 4.33 17.58 -1.10
C VAL A 138 4.15 17.17 0.36
N THR A 139 3.69 18.10 1.21
CA THR A 139 3.45 17.84 2.64
C THR A 139 2.38 16.76 2.86
N LEU A 140 1.30 16.76 2.09
CA LEU A 140 0.25 15.74 2.19
C LEU A 140 0.78 14.35 1.83
N LEU A 141 1.59 14.22 0.79
CA LEU A 141 2.22 12.96 0.40
C LEU A 141 3.19 12.45 1.48
N GLN A 142 4.04 13.34 2.02
CA GLN A 142 4.94 13.02 3.12
C GLN A 142 4.17 12.56 4.35
N HIS A 143 3.05 13.21 4.68
CA HIS A 143 2.21 12.83 5.82
C HIS A 143 1.54 11.46 5.64
N LEU A 144 1.08 11.13 4.43
CA LEU A 144 0.55 9.79 4.14
C LEU A 144 1.61 8.71 4.36
N ILE A 145 2.84 8.93 3.91
CA ILE A 145 3.97 8.02 4.17
C ILE A 145 4.30 7.99 5.68
N ALA A 146 4.34 9.14 6.36
CA ALA A 146 4.71 9.20 7.77
C ALA A 146 3.72 8.45 8.69
N THR A 147 2.46 8.34 8.29
CA THR A 147 1.38 7.89 9.17
C THR A 147 0.87 6.48 8.88
N HIS A 148 1.26 5.85 7.76
CA HIS A 148 0.59 4.64 7.28
C HIS A 148 0.66 3.43 8.23
N HIS A 149 1.65 3.34 9.12
CA HIS A 149 1.63 2.32 10.18
C HIS A 149 0.66 2.72 11.32
N GLU A 150 -0.25 1.83 11.71
CA GLU A 150 -1.39 2.10 12.62
C GLU A 150 -1.08 2.89 13.91
N LYS A 151 0.12 2.78 14.49
CA LYS A 151 0.47 3.37 15.79
C LYS A 151 1.95 3.72 15.87
N LYS A 152 2.31 4.69 16.73
CA LYS A 152 3.72 4.98 17.10
C LYS A 152 4.53 3.73 17.49
N LYS A 153 3.88 2.78 18.18
CA LYS A 153 4.49 1.50 18.58
C LYS A 153 4.86 0.58 17.41
N PHE A 154 4.38 0.87 16.21
CA PHE A 154 4.68 0.15 14.96
C PHE A 154 5.59 0.96 14.02
N GLY A 155 6.15 2.10 14.47
CA GLY A 155 7.16 2.85 13.74
C GLY A 155 6.71 4.16 13.11
N SER A 156 5.41 4.50 13.14
CA SER A 156 4.97 5.80 12.61
C SER A 156 5.40 6.97 13.50
N PRO A 157 6.13 7.98 12.99
CA PRO A 157 6.56 9.14 13.77
C PRO A 157 5.39 10.01 14.25
N VAL A 158 4.33 10.09 13.44
CA VAL A 158 3.13 10.91 13.68
C VAL A 158 1.86 10.09 13.46
N GLU A 159 0.74 10.54 14.03
CA GLU A 159 -0.55 9.87 13.89
C GLU A 159 -1.30 10.37 12.63
N PRO A 160 -2.18 9.55 12.03
CA PRO A 160 -2.94 9.97 10.86
C PRO A 160 -3.89 11.13 11.19
N GLN A 161 -3.62 12.28 10.59
CA GLN A 161 -4.38 13.54 10.76
C GLN A 161 -5.21 13.94 9.54
N LEU A 162 -5.28 13.08 8.52
CA LEU A 162 -6.11 13.24 7.33
C LEU A 162 -7.08 12.07 7.21
N PRO A 163 -8.29 12.27 6.69
CA PRO A 163 -9.20 11.16 6.42
C PRO A 163 -8.58 10.07 5.54
N GLU A 164 -7.83 10.47 4.51
CA GLU A 164 -7.11 9.55 3.62
C GLU A 164 -5.98 8.83 4.35
N ALA A 165 -5.28 9.50 5.27
CA ALA A 165 -4.25 8.87 6.09
C ALA A 165 -4.87 7.81 7.02
N VAL A 166 -5.99 8.13 7.67
CA VAL A 166 -6.73 7.18 8.52
C VAL A 166 -7.18 5.98 7.68
N ALA A 167 -7.75 6.21 6.50
CA ALA A 167 -8.19 5.15 5.61
C ALA A 167 -7.01 4.29 5.13
N LEU A 168 -5.89 4.90 4.74
CA LEU A 168 -4.66 4.23 4.32
C LEU A 168 -4.17 3.25 5.40
N CYS A 169 -4.06 3.69 6.66
CA CYS A 169 -3.62 2.83 7.76
C CYS A 169 -4.48 1.56 7.90
N TYR A 170 -5.81 1.72 7.82
CA TYR A 170 -6.72 0.59 7.97
C TYR A 170 -6.76 -0.32 6.73
N ILE A 171 -6.62 0.25 5.53
CA ILE A 171 -6.54 -0.52 4.29
C ILE A 171 -5.27 -1.36 4.29
N ASP A 172 -4.12 -0.76 4.61
CA ASP A 172 -2.83 -1.45 4.70
C ASP A 172 -2.87 -2.59 5.72
N LEU A 173 -3.36 -2.30 6.93
CA LEU A 173 -3.49 -3.33 7.97
C LEU A 173 -4.40 -4.48 7.55
N LEU A 174 -5.54 -4.17 6.92
CA LEU A 174 -6.48 -5.19 6.47
C LEU A 174 -5.83 -6.05 5.40
N ASP A 175 -5.20 -5.44 4.41
CA ASP A 175 -4.57 -6.13 3.28
C ASP A 175 -3.41 -7.02 3.73
N SER A 176 -2.49 -6.49 4.55
CA SER A 176 -1.37 -7.26 5.11
C SER A 176 -1.84 -8.46 5.93
N ARG A 177 -2.82 -8.28 6.83
CA ARG A 177 -3.38 -9.38 7.62
C ARG A 177 -4.08 -10.42 6.76
N MET A 178 -4.92 -9.99 5.81
CA MET A 178 -5.64 -10.91 4.95
C MET A 178 -4.70 -11.66 4.01
N GLY A 179 -3.66 -11.01 3.49
CA GLY A 179 -2.60 -11.63 2.71
C GLY A 179 -1.85 -12.70 3.51
N ALA A 180 -1.44 -12.39 4.74
CA ALA A 180 -0.80 -13.36 5.64
C ALA A 180 -1.71 -14.55 5.96
N ILE A 181 -2.99 -14.29 6.28
CA ILE A 181 -3.99 -15.34 6.52
C ILE A 181 -4.14 -16.22 5.28
N GLN A 182 -4.32 -15.62 4.11
CA GLN A 182 -4.53 -16.36 2.86
C GLN A 182 -3.35 -17.29 2.60
N LYS A 183 -2.12 -16.78 2.69
CA LYS A 183 -0.89 -17.57 2.56
C LYS A 183 -0.88 -18.77 3.51
N THR A 184 -1.09 -18.55 4.81
CA THR A 184 -1.03 -19.65 5.79
C THR A 184 -2.19 -20.64 5.65
N VAL A 185 -3.36 -20.18 5.19
CA VAL A 185 -4.49 -21.06 4.90
C VAL A 185 -4.22 -21.94 3.69
N ASP A 186 -3.53 -21.43 2.66
CA ASP A 186 -3.19 -22.20 1.46
C ASP A 186 -2.14 -23.29 1.71
N GLU A 187 -1.39 -23.18 2.81
CA GLU A 187 -0.42 -24.18 3.28
C GLU A 187 -1.06 -25.33 4.10
N LEU A 188 -2.36 -25.27 4.40
CA LEU A 188 -3.05 -26.30 5.17
C LEU A 188 -3.01 -27.67 4.49
N ARG A 189 -2.62 -28.70 5.24
CA ARG A 189 -2.62 -30.08 4.75
C ARG A 189 -4.02 -30.66 4.73
N PRO A 190 -4.26 -31.69 3.90
CA PRO A 190 -5.56 -32.34 3.89
C PRO A 190 -5.98 -32.87 5.28
N GLY A 191 -7.18 -32.48 5.72
CA GLY A 191 -7.69 -32.82 7.04
C GLY A 191 -7.41 -31.78 8.14
N GLU A 192 -6.47 -30.86 7.94
CA GLU A 192 -6.22 -29.77 8.88
C GLU A 192 -7.33 -28.70 8.80
N ARG A 193 -7.56 -28.03 9.94
CA ARG A 193 -8.60 -27.01 10.10
C ARG A 193 -8.12 -25.76 10.82
N PHE A 194 -6.94 -25.82 11.43
CA PHE A 194 -6.29 -24.66 12.02
C PHE A 194 -4.97 -24.46 11.30
N THR A 195 -4.68 -23.22 10.93
CA THR A 195 -3.38 -22.84 10.39
C THR A 195 -2.29 -23.00 11.44
N GLU A 196 -1.03 -22.96 11.01
CA GLU A 196 0.05 -22.55 11.90
C GLU A 196 -0.16 -21.10 12.40
N PRO A 197 0.48 -20.70 13.52
CA PRO A 197 0.35 -19.35 14.07
C PRO A 197 0.69 -18.25 13.05
N VAL A 198 -0.22 -17.31 12.84
CA VAL A 198 -0.03 -16.15 11.95
C VAL A 198 0.54 -14.99 12.76
N LYS A 199 1.74 -14.52 12.42
CA LYS A 199 2.46 -13.51 13.21
C LYS A 199 1.79 -12.14 13.19
N GLU A 200 1.25 -11.71 12.05
CA GLU A 200 0.48 -10.46 11.89
C GLU A 200 -0.80 -10.41 12.74
N LEU A 201 -1.25 -11.57 13.21
CA LEU A 201 -2.36 -11.69 14.13
C LEU A 201 -1.90 -11.84 15.59
N GLY A 202 -0.63 -11.63 15.91
CA GLY A 202 -0.10 -11.89 17.25
C GLY A 202 0.00 -13.38 17.56
N ASN A 203 0.46 -14.18 16.60
CA ASN A 203 0.60 -15.65 16.69
C ASN A 203 -0.71 -16.40 16.93
N ARG A 204 -1.84 -15.86 16.43
CA ARG A 204 -3.12 -16.58 16.47
C ARG A 204 -3.20 -17.58 15.32
N ARG A 205 -3.77 -18.75 15.58
CA ARG A 205 -4.17 -19.71 14.54
C ARG A 205 -5.51 -19.30 13.94
N VAL A 206 -5.69 -19.51 12.64
CA VAL A 206 -6.95 -19.26 11.93
C VAL A 206 -7.67 -20.58 11.71
N TYR A 207 -8.96 -20.62 12.04
CA TYR A 207 -9.81 -21.78 11.79
C TYR A 207 -10.47 -21.69 10.42
N VAL A 208 -10.45 -22.78 9.64
CA VAL A 208 -11.15 -22.91 8.36
C VAL A 208 -12.35 -23.84 8.51
N PRO A 209 -13.59 -23.33 8.34
CA PRO A 209 -14.78 -24.16 8.44
C PRO A 209 -14.81 -25.32 7.43
N GLN A 210 -15.36 -26.46 7.85
CA GLN A 210 -15.48 -27.70 7.04
C GLN A 210 -16.10 -27.46 5.65
N GLN A 211 -17.10 -26.58 5.55
CA GLN A 211 -17.83 -26.29 4.32
C GLN A 211 -16.99 -25.51 3.31
N GLU A 212 -16.07 -24.67 3.79
CA GLU A 212 -15.13 -23.93 2.93
C GLU A 212 -13.99 -24.80 2.46
N TYR A 213 -13.51 -25.72 3.31
CA TYR A 213 -12.50 -26.71 2.94
C TYR A 213 -12.94 -27.55 1.72
N LYS A 214 -14.20 -28.00 1.70
CA LYS A 214 -14.76 -28.73 0.55
C LYS A 214 -14.83 -27.87 -0.72
N ARG A 215 -15.19 -26.59 -0.61
CA ARG A 215 -15.22 -25.65 -1.74
C ARG A 215 -13.83 -25.44 -2.33
N ARG A 216 -12.80 -25.29 -1.50
CA ARG A 216 -11.40 -25.14 -1.92
C ARG A 216 -10.85 -26.36 -2.67
N LEU A 217 -11.17 -27.58 -2.21
CA LEU A 217 -10.79 -28.82 -2.91
C LEU A 217 -11.47 -28.98 -4.28
N LEU A 218 -12.68 -28.44 -4.43
CA LEU A 218 -13.41 -28.50 -5.69
C LEU A 218 -12.88 -27.46 -6.69
N SER A 219 -12.54 -26.24 -6.23
CA SER A 219 -11.98 -25.19 -7.08
C SER A 219 -10.60 -25.54 -7.63
N SER A 220 -9.73 -26.20 -6.85
CA SER A 220 -8.38 -26.60 -7.28
C SER A 220 -8.35 -27.77 -8.27
N ARG A 221 -9.43 -28.56 -8.38
CA ARG A 221 -9.57 -29.63 -9.40
C ARG A 221 -10.05 -29.11 -10.75
N THR A 222 -10.71 -27.96 -10.79
CA THR A 222 -11.18 -27.33 -12.05
C THR A 222 -10.04 -26.67 -12.83
N THR A 223 -8.97 -26.24 -12.16
CA THR A 223 -7.80 -25.61 -12.82
C THR A 223 -6.82 -26.61 -13.43
N SER A 224 -6.97 -27.92 -13.19
CA SER A 224 -6.07 -28.97 -13.70
C SER A 224 -6.57 -29.65 -14.99
N PHE A 225 -7.64 -29.15 -15.62
CA PHE A 225 -8.26 -29.77 -16.80
C PHE A 225 -8.19 -28.93 -18.10
N THR A 226 -7.48 -27.80 -18.11
CA THR A 226 -7.33 -26.94 -19.31
C THR A 226 -5.94 -26.95 -19.93
N ASP A 227 -5.06 -27.86 -19.52
CA ASP A 227 -3.68 -27.94 -20.05
C ASP A 227 -3.39 -29.32 -20.66
N GLN A 228 -4.32 -29.80 -21.50
CA GLN A 228 -4.08 -30.85 -22.49
C GLN A 228 -5.03 -30.65 -23.68
N SER A 229 -4.64 -29.79 -24.63
CA SER A 229 -5.10 -29.83 -26.02
C SER A 229 -4.09 -29.17 -26.94
#